data_AF-A0A6I0S9J9-F1
#
_entry.id   AF-A0A6I0S9J9-F1
#
_cell.length_a   1.000
_cell.length_b   1.000
_cell.length_c   1.000
_cell.angle_alpha   90.00
_cell.angle_beta   90.00
_cell.angle_gamma   90.00
#
_symmetry.space_group_name_H-M   'P 1'
#
loop_
_entity.id
_entity.type
_entity.pdbx_description
1 polymer ?
#
loop_
_entity_poly.entity_id
_entity_poly.type
_entity_poly.pdbx_seq_one_letter_code
_entity_poly.pdbx_strand_id
1 'polypeptide(L)'
;MNRTSPYYFRRSVLSLLISALIYAQPGMAAFTTNVIGVVNDETVDGNQRVDERGTTNNTHIINHGRQEVYGGISNSSIIETGGEQLVSIHADINGQANNTTINGGRQSIEYGGISTGTIIESGNQYVYKGGTSNDTTIKGGTSRIEGGTANGTIIDGGGQSVSTQGHVDGTTINKSGYQDITQGSLATNTTINGGRQYVEQSTVETTAIKNGGEQRVYESRALDTTIEGGTQSLNSKSTAKNTQIYSGGTQIVDNTSSSDVIEVYSGGVLDVRGGTATNITQHDGAALKVTTYDLTVSGTNSEGAFSIHNNVAENVLLENGGHLDINAYGSANKTIIKDKGTMSVLTNAKADATRIDNGGVMDVAGNATNTIINGGT
;
A
#
# COMPACT_ATOMS: atom_id res chain seq x y z
N MET A 1 45.74 59.87 60.21
CA MET A 1 46.01 58.44 60.43
C MET A 1 44.75 57.66 60.08
N ASN A 2 44.78 56.97 58.93
CA ASN A 2 43.70 56.12 58.41
C ASN A 2 43.51 54.86 59.26
N ARG A 3 42.26 54.52 59.61
CA ARG A 3 41.80 53.14 59.84
C ARG A 3 40.32 52.99 59.48
N THR A 4 40.04 52.77 58.19
CA THR A 4 38.80 52.14 57.74
C THR A 4 38.96 50.63 57.87
N SER A 5 38.14 49.99 58.70
CA SER A 5 38.04 48.52 58.77
C SER A 5 36.97 48.04 57.79
N PRO A 6 37.29 47.17 56.81
CA PRO A 6 36.26 46.56 55.98
C PRO A 6 35.74 45.30 56.68
N TYR A 7 34.48 45.34 57.14
CA TYR A 7 33.71 44.15 57.50
C TYR A 7 33.48 43.30 56.24
N TYR A 8 34.30 42.27 56.05
CA TYR A 8 34.01 41.20 55.08
C TYR A 8 32.87 40.34 55.62
N PHE A 9 31.67 40.46 55.05
CA PHE A 9 30.66 39.41 55.14
C PHE A 9 31.23 38.15 54.50
N ARG A 10 31.59 37.14 55.31
CA ARG A 10 31.84 35.79 54.82
C ARG A 10 30.53 35.23 54.27
N ARG A 11 30.30 35.40 52.96
CA ARG A 11 29.32 34.60 52.25
C ARG A 11 29.80 33.15 52.33
N SER A 12 29.09 32.32 53.08
CA SER A 12 29.34 30.88 53.13
C SER A 12 29.30 30.34 51.69
N VAL A 13 30.19 29.40 51.37
CA VAL A 13 30.18 28.66 50.10
C VAL A 13 28.79 28.08 49.82
N LEU A 14 28.02 27.77 50.88
CA LEU A 14 26.64 27.34 50.83
C LEU A 14 25.67 28.40 50.27
N SER A 15 25.89 29.70 50.56
CA SER A 15 25.07 30.78 50.00
C SER A 15 25.36 31.03 48.51
N LEU A 16 26.59 30.78 48.06
CA LEU A 16 26.97 30.82 46.64
C LEU A 16 26.41 29.62 45.87
N LEU A 17 26.41 28.42 46.47
CA LEU A 17 25.80 27.21 45.92
C LEU A 17 24.27 27.34 45.79
N ILE A 18 23.60 27.94 46.79
CA ILE A 18 22.15 28.16 46.73
C ILE A 18 21.78 29.23 45.68
N SER A 19 22.57 30.30 45.52
CA SER A 19 22.33 31.29 44.45
C SER A 19 22.62 30.77 43.04
N ALA A 20 23.53 29.79 42.88
CA ALA A 20 23.78 29.13 41.61
C ALA A 20 22.65 28.16 41.21
N LEU A 21 21.96 27.55 42.19
CA LEU A 21 20.79 26.70 41.95
C LEU A 21 19.53 27.49 41.54
N ILE A 22 19.42 28.76 41.93
CA ILE A 22 18.25 29.62 41.62
C ILE A 22 18.41 30.36 40.28
N TYR A 23 19.64 30.46 39.75
CA TYR A 23 19.98 31.11 38.47
C TYR A 23 20.46 30.16 37.37
N ALA A 24 20.43 28.85 37.59
CA ALA A 24 20.62 27.91 36.51
C ALA A 24 19.45 28.07 35.51
N GLN A 25 19.77 28.46 34.27
CA GLN A 25 18.87 28.22 33.14
C GLN A 25 18.37 26.77 33.22
N PRO A 26 17.11 26.46 32.84
CA PRO A 26 16.60 25.09 32.89
C PRO A 26 17.66 24.14 32.34
N GLY A 27 18.13 23.26 33.22
CA GLY A 27 19.46 22.68 33.14
C GLY A 27 19.71 22.03 31.80
N MET A 28 20.84 22.35 31.18
CA MET A 28 21.51 21.37 30.34
C MET A 28 21.77 20.16 31.23
N ALA A 29 20.92 19.14 31.14
CA ALA A 29 21.25 17.82 31.65
C ALA A 29 22.61 17.44 31.05
N ALA A 30 23.49 16.85 31.86
CA ALA A 30 24.78 16.38 31.37
C ALA A 30 24.51 15.32 30.30
N PHE A 31 24.84 15.63 29.04
CA PHE A 31 24.69 14.72 27.91
C PHE A 31 25.37 13.37 28.20
N THR A 32 24.60 12.29 28.19
CA THR A 32 25.10 10.95 28.49
C THR A 32 25.48 10.25 27.19
N THR A 33 26.78 10.10 26.94
CA THR A 33 27.28 9.41 25.75
C THR A 33 27.04 7.90 25.77
N ASN A 34 27.14 7.25 26.92
CA ASN A 34 26.88 5.81 27.08
C ASN A 34 25.83 5.57 28.17
N VAL A 35 24.63 5.19 27.75
CA VAL A 35 23.48 4.94 28.62
C VAL A 35 23.47 3.47 29.02
N ILE A 36 23.80 3.20 30.29
CA ILE A 36 23.76 1.86 30.92
C ILE A 36 22.73 1.77 32.06
N GLY A 37 21.90 2.81 32.19
CA GLY A 37 20.82 2.95 33.16
C GLY A 37 19.69 3.78 32.54
N VAL A 38 18.93 4.54 33.34
CA VAL A 38 17.82 5.36 32.81
C VAL A 38 18.24 6.81 32.63
N VAL A 39 17.96 7.37 31.46
CA VAL A 39 18.17 8.77 31.09
C VAL A 39 16.87 9.35 30.55
N ASN A 40 16.52 10.57 30.93
CA ASN A 40 15.27 11.24 30.51
C ASN A 40 15.58 12.62 29.93
N ASP A 41 14.78 13.01 28.93
CA ASP A 41 14.68 14.38 28.43
C ASP A 41 16.02 14.97 27.95
N GLU A 42 16.93 14.12 27.43
CA GLU A 42 18.21 14.56 26.88
C GLU A 42 18.08 15.03 25.44
N THR A 43 18.80 16.11 25.11
CA THR A 43 19.06 16.52 23.73
C THR A 43 20.35 15.89 23.25
N VAL A 44 20.30 15.21 22.11
CA VAL A 44 21.44 14.55 21.47
C VAL A 44 21.87 15.41 20.28
N ASP A 45 23.03 16.06 20.41
CA ASP A 45 23.71 16.85 19.36
C ASP A 45 25.06 16.24 18.92
N GLY A 46 25.42 15.10 19.53
CA GLY A 46 26.55 14.24 19.17
C GLY A 46 26.15 12.78 19.22
N ASN A 47 27.06 11.87 19.61
CA ASN A 47 26.79 10.44 19.63
C ASN A 47 26.37 9.96 21.03
N GLN A 48 25.18 9.38 21.13
CA GLN A 48 24.69 8.69 22.32
C GLN A 48 24.48 7.21 22.00
N ARG A 49 25.06 6.32 22.79
CA ARG A 49 24.83 4.87 22.72
C ARG A 49 23.99 4.42 23.91
N VAL A 50 22.96 3.63 23.65
CA VAL A 50 22.09 2.99 24.64
C VAL A 50 22.38 1.49 24.63
N ASP A 51 23.17 1.03 25.60
CA ASP A 51 23.58 -0.38 25.71
C ASP A 51 22.45 -1.24 26.28
N GLU A 52 22.68 -2.55 26.43
CA GLU A 52 21.66 -3.55 26.80
C GLU A 52 20.98 -3.35 28.17
N ARG A 53 21.54 -2.49 29.02
CA ARG A 53 20.96 -2.08 30.32
C ARG A 53 20.42 -0.65 30.29
N GLY A 54 20.61 0.04 29.18
CA GLY A 54 20.24 1.42 28.97
C GLY A 54 18.77 1.60 28.63
N THR A 55 18.17 2.66 29.15
CA THR A 55 16.86 3.14 28.75
C THR A 55 16.92 4.66 28.60
N THR A 56 16.46 5.16 27.47
CA THR A 56 16.26 6.59 27.25
C THR A 56 14.78 6.88 27.12
N ASN A 57 14.31 8.00 27.68
CA ASN A 57 12.95 8.48 27.53
C ASN A 57 12.96 9.93 27.04
N ASN A 58 12.09 10.23 26.08
CA ASN A 58 11.88 11.57 25.53
C ASN A 58 13.17 12.20 24.97
N THR A 59 14.05 11.40 24.37
CA THR A 59 15.28 11.93 23.78
C THR A 59 14.95 12.81 22.58
N HIS A 60 15.54 14.00 22.52
CA HIS A 60 15.43 14.91 21.38
C HIS A 60 16.72 14.85 20.55
N ILE A 61 16.68 14.16 19.41
CA ILE A 61 17.83 13.99 18.53
C ILE A 61 17.78 15.09 17.47
N ILE A 62 18.72 16.03 17.56
CA ILE A 62 18.78 17.22 16.70
C ILE A 62 19.86 17.08 15.62
N ASN A 63 20.04 18.12 14.80
CA ASN A 63 21.03 18.12 13.73
C ASN A 63 22.42 17.72 14.24
N HIS A 64 23.05 16.74 13.56
CA HIS A 64 24.32 16.08 13.93
C HIS A 64 24.26 15.14 15.15
N GLY A 65 23.12 15.05 15.80
CA GLY A 65 22.85 14.05 16.84
C GLY A 65 22.65 12.66 16.25
N ARG A 66 23.27 11.66 16.88
CA ARG A 66 23.06 10.25 16.57
C ARG A 66 22.82 9.45 17.84
N GLN A 67 21.66 8.80 17.93
CA GLN A 67 21.39 7.83 18.99
C GLN A 67 21.53 6.40 18.46
N GLU A 68 22.43 5.61 19.03
CA GLU A 68 22.61 4.18 18.77
C GLU A 68 21.92 3.38 19.88
N VAL A 69 20.73 2.84 19.60
CA VAL A 69 20.00 1.91 20.47
C VAL A 69 20.52 0.50 20.22
N TYR A 70 21.51 0.08 20.99
CA TYR A 70 22.32 -1.11 20.76
C TYR A 70 22.06 -2.15 21.85
N GLY A 71 21.00 -2.95 21.67
CA GLY A 71 20.44 -3.84 22.69
C GLY A 71 19.66 -3.15 23.81
N GLY A 72 19.74 -1.81 23.91
CA GLY A 72 18.99 -1.01 24.87
C GLY A 72 17.57 -0.65 24.43
N ILE A 73 16.94 0.25 25.20
CA ILE A 73 15.57 0.73 24.95
C ILE A 73 15.54 2.25 24.80
N SER A 74 14.84 2.76 23.79
CA SER A 74 14.57 4.18 23.58
C SER A 74 13.08 4.42 23.46
N ASN A 75 12.51 5.26 24.31
CA ASN A 75 11.08 5.55 24.36
C ASN A 75 10.81 7.01 24.00
N SER A 76 9.81 7.24 23.16
CA SER A 76 9.28 8.57 22.83
C SER A 76 10.35 9.53 22.27
N SER A 77 11.34 9.00 21.55
CA SER A 77 12.37 9.84 20.93
C SER A 77 11.79 10.71 19.83
N ILE A 78 12.24 11.96 19.72
CA ILE A 78 11.91 12.86 18.62
C ILE A 78 13.18 13.05 17.77
N ILE A 79 13.09 12.73 16.48
CA ILE A 79 14.20 12.87 15.54
C ILE A 79 13.94 14.06 14.61
N GLU A 80 14.61 15.17 14.87
CA GLU A 80 14.50 16.37 14.05
C GLU A 80 15.34 16.27 12.78
N THR A 81 15.19 17.27 11.91
CA THR A 81 16.00 17.41 10.70
C THR A 81 17.51 17.34 11.02
N GLY A 82 18.19 16.39 10.37
CA GLY A 82 19.62 16.14 10.55
C GLY A 82 20.00 15.24 11.73
N GLY A 83 19.01 14.81 12.54
CA GLY A 83 19.19 13.80 13.59
C GLY A 83 19.02 12.38 13.06
N GLU A 84 19.69 11.42 13.70
CA GLU A 84 19.64 10.00 13.34
C GLU A 84 19.43 9.09 14.56
N GLN A 85 18.55 8.11 14.45
CA GLN A 85 18.43 7.00 15.40
C GLN A 85 18.75 5.68 14.69
N LEU A 86 19.72 4.93 15.21
CA LEU A 86 20.09 3.60 14.77
C LEU A 86 19.63 2.58 15.81
N VAL A 87 18.89 1.55 15.40
CA VAL A 87 18.37 0.52 16.30
C VAL A 87 18.90 -0.83 15.84
N SER A 88 19.62 -1.53 16.70
CA SER A 88 20.29 -2.79 16.35
C SER A 88 20.49 -3.71 17.55
N ILE A 89 20.76 -4.98 17.27
CA ILE A 89 21.06 -5.99 18.28
C ILE A 89 22.42 -5.76 18.93
N HIS A 90 22.53 -6.02 20.24
CA HIS A 90 23.81 -6.23 20.91
C HIS A 90 23.86 -7.62 21.54
N ALA A 91 24.84 -8.43 21.13
CA ALA A 91 24.94 -9.84 21.49
C ALA A 91 23.62 -10.57 21.14
N ASP A 92 22.85 -10.99 22.13
CA ASP A 92 21.57 -11.68 21.97
C ASP A 92 20.36 -10.83 22.43
N ILE A 93 20.55 -9.51 22.55
CA ILE A 93 19.54 -8.57 23.05
C ILE A 93 19.20 -7.58 21.96
N ASN A 94 17.94 -7.59 21.52
CA ASN A 94 17.42 -6.70 20.50
C ASN A 94 17.34 -5.25 21.01
N GLY A 95 17.87 -4.30 20.23
CA GLY A 95 17.61 -2.88 20.46
C GLY A 95 16.15 -2.55 20.17
N GLN A 96 15.53 -1.72 21.01
CA GLN A 96 14.10 -1.39 20.91
C GLN A 96 13.86 0.12 20.90
N ALA A 97 13.16 0.62 19.88
CA ALA A 97 12.70 2.00 19.80
C ALA A 97 11.17 2.07 19.79
N ASN A 98 10.59 2.65 20.84
CA ASN A 98 9.15 2.72 21.05
C ASN A 98 8.65 4.16 20.90
N ASN A 99 7.56 4.33 20.14
CA ASN A 99 6.86 5.61 19.97
C ASN A 99 7.77 6.74 19.46
N THR A 100 8.75 6.42 18.63
CA THR A 100 9.63 7.43 18.00
C THR A 100 8.80 8.33 17.09
N THR A 101 9.00 9.65 17.17
CA THR A 101 8.46 10.62 16.21
C THR A 101 9.58 11.11 15.30
N ILE A 102 9.43 10.92 13.99
CA ILE A 102 10.36 11.43 12.98
C ILE A 102 9.79 12.74 12.42
N ASN A 103 10.52 13.83 12.65
CA ASN A 103 10.18 15.18 12.20
C ASN A 103 11.31 15.75 11.30
N GLY A 104 11.56 15.04 10.19
CA GLY A 104 12.56 15.42 9.19
C GLY A 104 13.89 14.70 9.35
N GLY A 105 14.09 13.98 10.45
CA GLY A 105 15.25 13.14 10.69
C GLY A 105 15.18 11.76 10.03
N ARG A 106 16.03 10.85 10.53
CA ARG A 106 16.13 9.47 10.06
C ARG A 106 16.11 8.47 11.22
N GLN A 107 15.29 7.43 11.08
CA GLN A 107 15.40 6.21 11.89
C GLN A 107 15.88 5.06 11.00
N SER A 108 16.86 4.29 11.45
CA SER A 108 17.36 3.09 10.78
C SER A 108 17.27 1.90 11.73
N ILE A 109 16.51 0.89 11.30
CA ILE A 109 16.24 -0.35 12.03
C ILE A 109 17.02 -1.44 11.32
N GLU A 110 18.14 -1.82 11.92
CA GLU A 110 19.09 -2.78 11.38
C GLU A 110 18.77 -4.19 11.87
N TYR A 111 19.64 -5.15 11.53
CA TYR A 111 19.55 -6.53 11.99
C TYR A 111 19.31 -6.64 13.51
N GLY A 112 18.21 -7.30 13.88
CA GLY A 112 17.75 -7.50 15.26
C GLY A 112 17.29 -6.23 15.99
N GLY A 113 17.20 -5.09 15.28
CA GLY A 113 16.52 -3.91 15.76
C GLY A 113 15.00 -4.05 15.64
N ILE A 114 14.28 -3.56 16.64
CA ILE A 114 12.82 -3.53 16.66
C ILE A 114 12.34 -2.11 16.91
N SER A 115 11.43 -1.63 16.06
CA SER A 115 10.69 -0.39 16.32
C SER A 115 9.20 -0.66 16.45
N THR A 116 8.54 0.02 17.37
CA THR A 116 7.09 -0.11 17.60
C THR A 116 6.45 1.27 17.74
N GLY A 117 5.38 1.53 16.99
CA GLY A 117 4.58 2.76 17.10
C GLY A 117 5.27 4.01 16.57
N THR A 118 6.20 3.89 15.62
CA THR A 118 6.88 5.05 15.03
C THR A 118 5.89 5.92 14.25
N ILE A 119 5.91 7.24 14.48
CA ILE A 119 5.13 8.23 13.74
C ILE A 119 6.08 9.02 12.83
N ILE A 120 5.83 8.99 11.52
CA ILE A 120 6.59 9.74 10.52
C ILE A 120 5.78 10.96 10.10
N GLU A 121 5.99 12.09 10.77
CA GLU A 121 5.44 13.39 10.37
C GLU A 121 6.12 13.87 9.08
N SER A 122 7.45 13.77 9.05
CA SER A 122 8.29 14.00 7.87
C SER A 122 9.62 13.23 8.01
N GLY A 123 10.47 13.21 6.99
CA GLY A 123 11.73 12.45 7.03
C GLY A 123 11.56 10.97 6.68
N ASN A 124 12.42 10.10 7.23
CA ASN A 124 12.55 8.73 6.74
C ASN A 124 12.73 7.67 7.85
N GLN A 125 11.98 6.58 7.77
CA GLN A 125 12.29 5.32 8.45
C GLN A 125 12.90 4.34 7.44
N TYR A 126 13.99 3.67 7.80
CA TYR A 126 14.60 2.58 7.03
C TYR A 126 14.55 1.30 7.85
N VAL A 127 14.00 0.24 7.28
CA VAL A 127 13.96 -1.10 7.88
C VAL A 127 14.79 -2.01 7.00
N TYR A 128 16.02 -2.27 7.44
CA TYR A 128 16.97 -3.09 6.71
C TYR A 128 16.77 -4.59 6.99
N LYS A 129 17.54 -5.41 6.28
CA LYS A 129 17.50 -6.86 6.40
C LYS A 129 17.63 -7.33 7.85
N GLY A 130 16.61 -8.06 8.32
CA GLY A 130 16.53 -8.57 9.69
C GLY A 130 16.09 -7.56 10.75
N GLY A 131 15.79 -6.31 10.36
CA GLY A 131 15.10 -5.34 11.18
C GLY A 131 13.58 -5.51 11.10
N THR A 132 12.87 -5.11 12.18
CA THR A 132 11.40 -5.20 12.26
C THR A 132 10.80 -3.87 12.70
N SER A 133 9.78 -3.38 11.98
CA SER A 133 8.96 -2.24 12.40
C SER A 133 7.51 -2.66 12.60
N ASN A 134 6.90 -2.28 13.71
CA ASN A 134 5.50 -2.56 14.02
C ASN A 134 4.73 -1.26 14.20
N ASP A 135 3.52 -1.20 13.66
CA ASP A 135 2.56 -0.12 13.86
C ASP A 135 3.07 1.27 13.46
N THR A 136 3.92 1.34 12.41
CA THR A 136 4.37 2.61 11.86
C THR A 136 3.18 3.40 11.29
N THR A 137 3.04 4.67 11.66
CA THR A 137 2.08 5.61 11.05
C THR A 137 2.81 6.64 10.20
N ILE A 138 2.50 6.74 8.91
CA ILE A 138 3.15 7.62 7.93
C ILE A 138 2.20 8.76 7.53
N LYS A 139 2.48 10.00 7.95
CA LYS A 139 1.62 11.17 7.63
C LYS A 139 2.13 11.99 6.44
N GLY A 140 3.45 12.18 6.33
CA GLY A 140 4.02 12.98 5.22
C GLY A 140 5.41 12.54 4.73
N GLY A 141 6.18 11.79 5.53
CA GLY A 141 7.49 11.26 5.15
C GLY A 141 7.41 9.90 4.44
N THR A 142 8.49 9.11 4.55
CA THR A 142 8.54 7.77 3.94
C THR A 142 9.07 6.69 4.87
N SER A 143 8.53 5.47 4.74
CA SER A 143 9.09 4.24 5.31
C SER A 143 9.66 3.37 4.20
N ARG A 144 10.95 3.02 4.27
CA ARG A 144 11.64 2.16 3.30
C ARG A 144 11.95 0.80 3.92
N ILE A 145 11.38 -0.26 3.36
CA ILE A 145 11.57 -1.64 3.80
C ILE A 145 12.52 -2.32 2.82
N GLU A 146 13.79 -2.43 3.19
CA GLU A 146 14.88 -2.93 2.34
C GLU A 146 15.35 -4.29 2.85
N GLY A 147 14.63 -5.35 2.48
CA GLY A 147 14.84 -6.72 2.98
C GLY A 147 14.42 -6.95 4.44
N GLY A 148 13.90 -5.93 5.12
CA GLY A 148 13.34 -6.01 6.46
C GLY A 148 11.87 -6.43 6.50
N THR A 149 11.24 -6.29 7.67
CA THR A 149 9.82 -6.60 7.88
C THR A 149 9.08 -5.42 8.50
N ALA A 150 7.88 -5.10 7.98
CA ALA A 150 6.98 -4.14 8.62
C ALA A 150 5.56 -4.69 8.79
N ASN A 151 5.00 -4.54 9.98
CA ASN A 151 3.67 -5.04 10.33
C ASN A 151 2.75 -3.88 10.73
N GLY A 152 1.49 -3.91 10.30
CA GLY A 152 0.46 -2.97 10.75
C GLY A 152 0.72 -1.52 10.34
N THR A 153 1.43 -1.28 9.23
CA THR A 153 1.71 0.10 8.78
C THR A 153 0.44 0.82 8.37
N ILE A 154 0.24 2.06 8.84
CA ILE A 154 -0.83 2.95 8.41
C ILE A 154 -0.23 4.09 7.58
N ILE A 155 -0.64 4.22 6.32
CA ILE A 155 -0.20 5.29 5.42
C ILE A 155 -1.33 6.30 5.28
N ASP A 156 -1.22 7.42 5.99
CA ASP A 156 -2.22 8.50 6.05
C ASP A 156 -1.79 9.76 5.28
N GLY A 157 -0.91 9.57 4.29
CA GLY A 157 -0.50 10.62 3.36
C GLY A 157 0.84 10.34 2.67
N GLY A 158 1.87 10.01 3.45
CA GLY A 158 3.22 9.75 2.91
C GLY A 158 3.34 8.46 2.09
N GLY A 159 4.53 7.86 2.10
CA GLY A 159 4.83 6.68 1.28
C GLY A 159 5.46 5.51 2.03
N GLN A 160 5.14 4.29 1.63
CA GLN A 160 5.93 3.10 1.97
C GLN A 160 6.56 2.53 0.70
N SER A 161 7.88 2.35 0.68
CA SER A 161 8.59 1.67 -0.41
C SER A 161 9.15 0.36 0.11
N VAL A 162 8.84 -0.75 -0.56
CA VAL A 162 9.28 -2.09 -0.19
C VAL A 162 10.10 -2.65 -1.34
N SER A 163 11.35 -3.01 -1.04
CA SER A 163 12.31 -3.47 -2.04
C SER A 163 13.23 -4.54 -1.48
N THR A 164 14.00 -5.18 -2.37
CA THR A 164 15.06 -6.11 -2.01
C THR A 164 14.55 -7.25 -1.13
N GLN A 165 13.47 -7.92 -1.56
CA GLN A 165 12.81 -9.01 -0.81
C GLN A 165 12.27 -8.56 0.56
N GLY A 166 11.85 -7.30 0.68
CA GLY A 166 11.17 -6.82 1.87
C GLY A 166 9.79 -7.47 2.05
N HIS A 167 9.34 -7.57 3.30
CA HIS A 167 8.02 -8.10 3.63
C HIS A 167 7.20 -7.09 4.41
N VAL A 168 5.95 -6.89 3.99
CA VAL A 168 4.99 -6.06 4.72
C VAL A 168 3.68 -6.81 4.92
N ASP A 169 3.13 -6.70 6.13
CA ASP A 169 1.87 -7.34 6.51
C ASP A 169 0.91 -6.34 7.14
N GLY A 170 -0.37 -6.41 6.75
CA GLY A 170 -1.43 -5.61 7.37
C GLY A 170 -1.33 -4.11 7.08
N THR A 171 -0.78 -3.71 5.93
CA THR A 171 -0.67 -2.30 5.58
C THR A 171 -2.04 -1.71 5.22
N THR A 172 -2.39 -0.55 5.79
CA THR A 172 -3.56 0.24 5.41
C THR A 172 -3.12 1.50 4.67
N ILE A 173 -3.59 1.67 3.43
CA ILE A 173 -3.24 2.81 2.57
C ILE A 173 -4.46 3.73 2.45
N ASN A 174 -4.49 4.82 3.22
CA ASN A 174 -5.56 5.81 3.14
C ASN A 174 -5.37 6.75 1.94
N LYS A 175 -6.38 7.60 1.73
CA LYS A 175 -6.38 8.63 0.68
C LYS A 175 -5.09 9.45 0.69
N SER A 176 -4.55 9.70 -0.50
CA SER A 176 -3.27 10.38 -0.76
C SER A 176 -2.02 9.59 -0.40
N GLY A 177 -2.13 8.52 0.42
CA GLY A 177 -1.04 7.60 0.71
C GLY A 177 -0.71 6.68 -0.47
N TYR A 178 0.54 6.21 -0.51
CA TYR A 178 0.98 5.22 -1.50
C TYR A 178 1.90 4.15 -0.91
N GLN A 179 1.84 2.96 -1.51
CA GLN A 179 2.74 1.85 -1.25
C GLN A 179 3.33 1.33 -2.57
N ASP A 180 4.66 1.29 -2.67
CA ASP A 180 5.37 0.74 -3.82
C ASP A 180 6.06 -0.57 -3.42
N ILE A 181 5.69 -1.68 -4.07
CA ILE A 181 6.23 -3.03 -3.83
C ILE A 181 7.07 -3.44 -5.04
N THR A 182 8.38 -3.61 -4.86
CA THR A 182 9.32 -3.85 -5.96
C THR A 182 10.35 -4.93 -5.65
N GLN A 183 11.05 -5.44 -6.67
CA GLN A 183 12.25 -6.28 -6.54
C GLN A 183 12.06 -7.56 -5.70
N GLY A 184 11.07 -8.37 -6.05
CA GLY A 184 10.80 -9.66 -5.40
C GLY A 184 10.28 -9.54 -3.97
N SER A 185 9.67 -8.41 -3.63
CA SER A 185 9.08 -8.17 -2.31
C SER A 185 7.69 -8.81 -2.19
N LEU A 186 7.21 -8.91 -0.95
CA LEU A 186 5.92 -9.50 -0.61
C LEU A 186 5.09 -8.56 0.26
N ALA A 187 3.87 -8.23 -0.18
CA ALA A 187 2.87 -7.57 0.65
C ALA A 187 1.68 -8.49 0.92
N THR A 188 1.29 -8.64 2.18
CA THR A 188 0.13 -9.42 2.60
C THR A 188 -0.88 -8.57 3.36
N ASN A 189 -2.16 -8.96 3.29
CA ASN A 189 -3.25 -8.35 4.07
C ASN A 189 -3.35 -6.83 3.89
N THR A 190 -3.10 -6.34 2.67
CA THR A 190 -3.13 -4.90 2.40
C THR A 190 -4.57 -4.41 2.21
N THR A 191 -4.92 -3.31 2.87
CA THR A 191 -6.19 -2.58 2.65
C THR A 191 -5.92 -1.26 1.95
N ILE A 192 -6.45 -1.07 0.74
CA ILE A 192 -6.32 0.17 -0.04
C ILE A 192 -7.61 0.98 0.11
N ASN A 193 -7.59 1.97 1.00
CA ASN A 193 -8.74 2.81 1.38
C ASN A 193 -8.64 4.23 0.78
N GLY A 194 -8.76 4.31 -0.54
CA GLY A 194 -8.62 5.58 -1.28
C GLY A 194 -7.19 5.96 -1.66
N GLY A 195 -6.20 5.19 -1.19
CA GLY A 195 -4.79 5.33 -1.58
C GLY A 195 -4.42 4.51 -2.82
N ARG A 196 -3.13 4.33 -3.06
CA ARG A 196 -2.59 3.57 -4.20
C ARG A 196 -1.54 2.53 -3.78
N GLN A 197 -1.67 1.32 -4.31
CA GLN A 197 -0.60 0.32 -4.30
C GLN A 197 -0.05 0.14 -5.72
N TYR A 198 1.26 0.27 -5.88
CA TYR A 198 1.98 -0.05 -7.10
C TYR A 198 2.84 -1.30 -6.85
N VAL A 199 2.75 -2.29 -7.74
CA VAL A 199 3.44 -3.57 -7.59
C VAL A 199 4.23 -3.86 -8.87
N GLU A 200 5.53 -4.08 -8.75
CA GLU A 200 6.41 -4.39 -9.88
C GLU A 200 7.38 -5.53 -9.55
N GLN A 201 7.46 -6.54 -10.42
CA GLN A 201 8.32 -7.72 -10.26
C GLN A 201 8.22 -8.35 -8.85
N SER A 202 7.01 -8.41 -8.31
CA SER A 202 6.74 -8.76 -6.91
C SER A 202 5.44 -9.58 -6.76
N THR A 203 5.11 -9.97 -5.52
CA THR A 203 3.86 -10.66 -5.20
C THR A 203 3.07 -9.90 -4.14
N VAL A 204 1.75 -9.83 -4.32
CA VAL A 204 0.81 -9.35 -3.31
C VAL A 204 -0.29 -10.37 -3.06
N GLU A 205 -0.66 -10.57 -1.81
CA GLU A 205 -1.65 -11.57 -1.40
C GLU A 205 -2.67 -10.94 -0.44
N THR A 206 -3.93 -11.36 -0.56
CA THR A 206 -5.02 -10.89 0.31
C THR A 206 -5.13 -9.36 0.31
N THR A 207 -5.42 -8.79 -0.86
CA THR A 207 -5.60 -7.33 -0.98
C THR A 207 -7.08 -6.96 -1.02
N ALA A 208 -7.49 -6.04 -0.16
CA ALA A 208 -8.82 -5.44 -0.19
C ALA A 208 -8.74 -4.02 -0.77
N ILE A 209 -9.33 -3.81 -1.95
CA ILE A 209 -9.36 -2.52 -2.64
C ILE A 209 -10.73 -1.87 -2.39
N LYS A 210 -10.77 -0.85 -1.53
CA LYS A 210 -12.02 -0.16 -1.16
C LYS A 210 -12.29 1.03 -2.09
N ASN A 211 -13.39 1.74 -1.84
CA ASN A 211 -13.83 2.86 -2.67
C ASN A 211 -12.73 3.90 -2.92
N GLY A 212 -12.46 4.18 -4.20
CA GLY A 212 -11.41 5.09 -4.64
C GLY A 212 -9.97 4.58 -4.47
N GLY A 213 -9.79 3.37 -3.94
CA GLY A 213 -8.49 2.71 -3.86
C GLY A 213 -8.06 2.17 -5.23
N GLU A 214 -6.76 2.19 -5.47
CA GLU A 214 -6.17 1.74 -6.73
C GLU A 214 -5.02 0.75 -6.49
N GLN A 215 -5.08 -0.42 -7.13
CA GLN A 215 -3.96 -1.34 -7.24
C GLN A 215 -3.49 -1.40 -8.69
N ARG A 216 -2.21 -1.10 -8.94
CA ARG A 216 -1.57 -1.27 -10.25
C ARG A 216 -0.51 -2.36 -10.16
N VAL A 217 -0.67 -3.40 -10.98
CA VAL A 217 0.18 -4.58 -10.98
C VAL A 217 0.94 -4.62 -12.30
N TYR A 218 2.28 -4.71 -12.25
CA TYR A 218 3.19 -4.76 -13.40
C TYR A 218 4.17 -5.93 -13.26
N GLU A 219 4.25 -6.81 -14.26
CA GLU A 219 5.14 -7.99 -14.26
C GLU A 219 5.09 -8.78 -12.93
N SER A 220 3.90 -8.86 -12.31
CA SER A 220 3.72 -9.27 -10.92
C SER A 220 2.58 -10.26 -10.75
N ARG A 221 2.47 -10.82 -9.54
CA ARG A 221 1.39 -11.71 -9.11
C ARG A 221 0.51 -11.04 -8.07
N ALA A 222 -0.79 -10.98 -8.31
CA ALA A 222 -1.80 -10.62 -7.32
C ALA A 222 -2.68 -11.84 -6.98
N LEU A 223 -2.74 -12.22 -5.71
CA LEU A 223 -3.54 -13.35 -5.25
C LEU A 223 -4.61 -12.86 -4.27
N ASP A 224 -5.79 -13.48 -4.33
CA ASP A 224 -6.86 -13.29 -3.35
C ASP A 224 -7.25 -11.80 -3.21
N THR A 225 -7.62 -11.19 -4.33
CA THR A 225 -7.98 -9.77 -4.37
C THR A 225 -9.49 -9.59 -4.24
N THR A 226 -9.92 -8.75 -3.30
CA THR A 226 -11.31 -8.32 -3.15
C THR A 226 -11.44 -6.85 -3.56
N ILE A 227 -12.29 -6.54 -4.52
CA ILE A 227 -12.49 -5.20 -5.06
C ILE A 227 -13.90 -4.71 -4.70
N GLU A 228 -13.99 -3.72 -3.82
CA GLU A 228 -15.23 -3.12 -3.32
C GLU A 228 -15.22 -1.59 -3.53
N GLY A 229 -15.61 -1.15 -4.73
CA GLY A 229 -15.61 0.27 -5.10
C GLY A 229 -14.27 0.82 -5.61
N GLY A 230 -13.20 0.02 -5.57
CA GLY A 230 -11.87 0.40 -6.08
C GLY A 230 -11.56 -0.18 -7.46
N THR A 231 -10.31 -0.02 -7.89
CA THR A 231 -9.83 -0.52 -9.18
C THR A 231 -8.57 -1.36 -9.02
N GLN A 232 -8.56 -2.56 -9.62
CA GLN A 232 -7.34 -3.31 -9.90
C GLN A 232 -7.01 -3.21 -11.40
N SER A 233 -5.78 -2.83 -11.73
CA SER A 233 -5.27 -2.84 -13.10
C SER A 233 -4.10 -3.79 -13.22
N LEU A 234 -4.27 -4.84 -14.04
CA LEU A 234 -3.20 -5.76 -14.42
C LEU A 234 -2.57 -5.27 -15.71
N ASN A 235 -1.30 -4.91 -15.63
CA ASN A 235 -0.53 -4.34 -16.73
C ASN A 235 0.73 -5.17 -16.98
N SER A 236 1.23 -5.18 -18.20
CA SER A 236 2.56 -5.72 -18.58
C SER A 236 2.85 -7.10 -17.98
N LYS A 237 2.33 -8.17 -18.59
CA LYS A 237 2.61 -9.56 -18.18
C LYS A 237 2.24 -9.88 -16.72
N SER A 238 1.29 -9.16 -16.16
CA SER A 238 0.81 -9.42 -14.80
C SER A 238 -0.13 -10.60 -14.76
N THR A 239 -0.21 -11.23 -13.59
CA THR A 239 -1.12 -12.34 -13.34
C THR A 239 -1.93 -12.05 -12.08
N ALA A 240 -3.24 -12.30 -12.13
CA ALA A 240 -4.10 -12.32 -10.95
C ALA A 240 -4.74 -13.69 -10.78
N LYS A 241 -5.00 -14.09 -9.54
CA LYS A 241 -5.79 -15.28 -9.25
C LYS A 241 -6.74 -15.05 -8.08
N ASN A 242 -7.94 -15.62 -8.17
CA ASN A 242 -8.98 -15.52 -7.15
C ASN A 242 -9.37 -14.07 -6.87
N THR A 243 -9.92 -13.41 -7.90
CA THR A 243 -10.39 -12.03 -7.79
C THR A 243 -11.90 -12.00 -7.61
N GLN A 244 -12.37 -11.34 -6.54
CA GLN A 244 -13.78 -11.06 -6.30
C GLN A 244 -14.07 -9.58 -6.56
N ILE A 245 -15.03 -9.29 -7.43
CA ILE A 245 -15.37 -7.95 -7.86
C ILE A 245 -16.80 -7.64 -7.43
N TYR A 246 -16.93 -6.80 -6.40
CA TYR A 246 -18.20 -6.36 -5.83
C TYR A 246 -18.65 -5.02 -6.43
N SER A 247 -19.81 -4.52 -5.97
CA SER A 247 -20.42 -3.29 -6.44
C SER A 247 -19.45 -2.10 -6.47
N GLY A 248 -19.37 -1.43 -7.61
CA GLY A 248 -18.46 -0.31 -7.86
C GLY A 248 -17.00 -0.71 -8.07
N GLY A 249 -16.64 -1.97 -7.83
CA GLY A 249 -15.30 -2.50 -8.08
C GLY A 249 -15.07 -2.74 -9.57
N THR A 250 -13.84 -2.51 -10.03
CA THR A 250 -13.42 -2.81 -11.40
C THR A 250 -12.10 -3.58 -11.42
N GLN A 251 -12.05 -4.69 -12.14
CA GLN A 251 -10.78 -5.30 -12.58
C GLN A 251 -10.56 -4.98 -14.05
N ILE A 252 -9.36 -4.49 -14.38
CA ILE A 252 -8.91 -4.22 -15.76
C ILE A 252 -7.76 -5.19 -16.07
N VAL A 253 -7.88 -5.92 -17.17
CA VAL A 253 -6.85 -6.84 -17.67
C VAL A 253 -6.35 -6.36 -19.02
N ASP A 254 -5.09 -5.92 -19.10
CA ASP A 254 -4.49 -5.46 -20.35
C ASP A 254 -4.18 -6.60 -21.34
N ASN A 255 -3.74 -6.24 -22.55
CA ASN A 255 -3.47 -7.18 -23.64
C ASN A 255 -2.26 -8.11 -23.44
N THR A 256 -1.57 -8.01 -22.30
CA THR A 256 -0.41 -8.84 -21.99
C THR A 256 -0.58 -9.59 -20.68
N SER A 257 -1.66 -9.34 -19.94
CA SER A 257 -1.89 -9.84 -18.60
C SER A 257 -2.94 -10.96 -18.58
N SER A 258 -2.97 -11.70 -17.49
CA SER A 258 -3.94 -12.76 -17.26
C SER A 258 -4.59 -12.67 -15.88
N SER A 259 -5.86 -13.03 -15.79
CA SER A 259 -6.61 -13.19 -14.55
C SER A 259 -7.33 -14.54 -14.57
N ASP A 260 -7.25 -15.30 -13.48
CA ASP A 260 -7.83 -16.64 -13.39
C ASP A 260 -8.65 -16.79 -12.10
N VAL A 261 -9.78 -17.48 -12.17
CA VAL A 261 -10.75 -17.61 -11.07
C VAL A 261 -11.26 -16.23 -10.67
N ILE A 262 -12.32 -15.80 -11.33
CA ILE A 262 -12.86 -14.45 -11.20
C ILE A 262 -14.34 -14.56 -10.86
N GLU A 263 -14.77 -13.95 -9.77
CA GLU A 263 -16.17 -13.82 -9.42
C GLU A 263 -16.60 -12.37 -9.57
N VAL A 264 -17.56 -12.10 -10.45
CA VAL A 264 -18.09 -10.76 -10.67
C VAL A 264 -19.51 -10.73 -10.14
N TYR A 265 -19.75 -9.91 -9.12
CA TYR A 265 -21.04 -9.74 -8.46
C TYR A 265 -21.80 -8.54 -9.03
N SER A 266 -23.07 -8.39 -8.63
CA SER A 266 -23.93 -7.29 -9.05
C SER A 266 -23.27 -5.91 -8.88
N GLY A 267 -23.14 -5.17 -9.97
CA GLY A 267 -22.52 -3.85 -10.03
C GLY A 267 -20.98 -3.86 -10.02
N GLY A 268 -20.34 -5.03 -10.00
CA GLY A 268 -18.91 -5.19 -10.28
C GLY A 268 -18.64 -5.22 -11.79
N VAL A 269 -17.44 -4.81 -12.18
CA VAL A 269 -17.04 -4.73 -13.60
C VAL A 269 -15.75 -5.51 -13.84
N LEU A 270 -15.78 -6.41 -14.82
CA LEU A 270 -14.58 -6.99 -15.42
C LEU A 270 -14.36 -6.40 -16.81
N ASP A 271 -13.23 -5.73 -17.02
CA ASP A 271 -12.84 -5.07 -18.28
C ASP A 271 -11.58 -5.74 -18.86
N VAL A 272 -11.74 -6.51 -19.93
CA VAL A 272 -10.65 -7.28 -20.56
C VAL A 272 -10.30 -6.66 -21.91
N ARG A 273 -9.10 -6.10 -22.01
CA ARG A 273 -8.62 -5.30 -23.14
C ARG A 273 -7.54 -6.03 -23.93
N GLY A 274 -7.85 -7.23 -24.44
CA GLY A 274 -6.90 -8.10 -25.18
C GLY A 274 -6.20 -9.16 -24.32
N GLY A 275 -6.44 -9.20 -23.01
CA GLY A 275 -5.76 -10.14 -22.11
C GLY A 275 -6.35 -11.54 -22.11
N THR A 276 -5.99 -12.30 -21.07
CA THR A 276 -6.67 -13.56 -20.75
C THR A 276 -7.46 -13.42 -19.45
N ALA A 277 -8.74 -13.81 -19.46
CA ALA A 277 -9.55 -13.91 -18.24
C ALA A 277 -10.33 -15.23 -18.22
N THR A 278 -9.96 -16.17 -17.36
CA THR A 278 -10.52 -17.52 -17.34
C THR A 278 -11.20 -17.87 -16.02
N ASN A 279 -12.08 -18.88 -16.07
CA ASN A 279 -12.85 -19.34 -14.92
C ASN A 279 -13.67 -18.21 -14.29
N ILE A 280 -14.31 -17.41 -15.15
CA ILE A 280 -15.19 -16.34 -14.73
C ILE A 280 -16.52 -16.92 -14.27
N THR A 281 -17.00 -16.50 -13.11
CA THR A 281 -18.40 -16.65 -12.68
C THR A 281 -19.04 -15.27 -12.74
N GLN A 282 -19.87 -15.05 -13.76
CA GLN A 282 -20.64 -13.81 -13.91
C GLN A 282 -22.00 -13.98 -13.22
N HIS A 283 -22.15 -13.38 -12.03
CA HIS A 283 -23.43 -13.36 -11.33
C HIS A 283 -24.39 -12.33 -11.94
N ASP A 284 -25.68 -12.47 -11.64
CA ASP A 284 -26.72 -11.55 -12.10
C ASP A 284 -26.37 -10.09 -11.73
N GLY A 285 -26.43 -9.24 -12.75
CA GLY A 285 -26.16 -7.82 -12.65
C GLY A 285 -24.67 -7.45 -12.67
N ALA A 286 -23.77 -8.40 -12.92
CA ALA A 286 -22.36 -8.13 -13.18
C ALA A 286 -22.14 -7.60 -14.60
N ALA A 287 -21.18 -6.67 -14.76
CA ALA A 287 -20.83 -6.13 -16.06
C ALA A 287 -19.54 -6.76 -16.60
N LEU A 288 -19.61 -7.33 -17.80
CA LEU A 288 -18.47 -7.80 -18.56
C LEU A 288 -18.22 -6.85 -19.74
N LYS A 289 -17.01 -6.28 -19.82
CA LYS A 289 -16.56 -5.43 -20.93
C LYS A 289 -15.43 -6.11 -21.67
N VAL A 290 -15.65 -6.38 -22.94
CA VAL A 290 -14.81 -7.26 -23.75
C VAL A 290 -14.83 -6.83 -25.21
N THR A 291 -13.88 -7.35 -25.97
CA THR A 291 -13.87 -7.28 -27.43
C THR A 291 -13.71 -8.70 -27.99
N THR A 292 -13.68 -8.88 -29.31
CA THR A 292 -13.32 -10.18 -29.91
C THR A 292 -11.84 -10.24 -30.32
N TYR A 293 -11.16 -9.10 -30.41
CA TYR A 293 -9.80 -9.03 -30.93
C TYR A 293 -8.76 -9.42 -29.89
N ASP A 294 -8.00 -10.47 -30.19
CA ASP A 294 -6.77 -10.85 -29.49
C ASP A 294 -6.96 -10.99 -27.98
N LEU A 295 -8.01 -11.69 -27.53
CA LEU A 295 -8.19 -12.09 -26.12
C LEU A 295 -8.68 -13.53 -25.99
N THR A 296 -8.49 -14.08 -24.80
CA THR A 296 -9.12 -15.34 -24.39
C THR A 296 -9.92 -15.11 -23.11
N VAL A 297 -11.24 -15.28 -23.21
CA VAL A 297 -12.16 -15.13 -22.08
C VAL A 297 -13.01 -16.39 -21.96
N SER A 298 -13.19 -16.93 -20.76
CA SER A 298 -14.09 -18.08 -20.56
C SER A 298 -14.67 -18.15 -19.15
N GLY A 299 -15.90 -18.66 -19.05
CA GLY A 299 -16.59 -18.75 -17.78
C GLY A 299 -18.02 -19.26 -17.89
N THR A 300 -18.80 -18.96 -16.87
CA THR A 300 -20.24 -19.22 -16.78
C THR A 300 -21.00 -17.95 -16.43
N ASN A 301 -22.22 -17.84 -16.94
CA ASN A 301 -23.20 -16.84 -16.59
C ASN A 301 -24.57 -17.52 -16.35
N SER A 302 -25.64 -16.74 -16.13
CA SER A 302 -26.99 -17.27 -15.88
C SER A 302 -27.55 -18.13 -17.03
N GLU A 303 -26.96 -18.05 -18.22
CA GLU A 303 -27.39 -18.71 -19.46
C GLU A 303 -26.44 -19.88 -19.84
N GLY A 304 -25.47 -20.20 -18.97
CA GLY A 304 -24.55 -21.33 -19.12
C GLY A 304 -23.11 -20.92 -19.36
N ALA A 305 -22.33 -21.81 -19.98
CA ALA A 305 -20.93 -21.53 -20.31
C ALA A 305 -20.84 -20.50 -21.45
N PHE A 306 -19.85 -19.61 -21.37
CA PHE A 306 -19.54 -18.63 -22.40
C PHE A 306 -18.04 -18.59 -22.68
N SER A 307 -17.68 -18.12 -23.87
CA SER A 307 -16.27 -17.94 -24.24
C SER A 307 -16.07 -16.86 -25.28
N ILE A 308 -14.89 -16.26 -25.28
CA ILE A 308 -14.36 -15.48 -26.39
C ILE A 308 -12.96 -15.98 -26.67
N HIS A 309 -12.75 -16.58 -27.85
CA HIS A 309 -11.46 -17.11 -28.25
C HIS A 309 -11.37 -17.18 -29.78
N ASN A 310 -10.18 -16.98 -30.34
CA ASN A 310 -9.95 -16.93 -31.79
C ASN A 310 -10.93 -16.01 -32.53
N ASN A 311 -11.20 -14.83 -31.97
CA ASN A 311 -12.15 -13.83 -32.49
C ASN A 311 -13.61 -14.29 -32.55
N VAL A 312 -13.99 -15.36 -31.84
CA VAL A 312 -15.36 -15.86 -31.76
C VAL A 312 -15.87 -15.73 -30.32
N ALA A 313 -16.94 -14.96 -30.13
CA ALA A 313 -17.69 -14.87 -28.89
C ALA A 313 -18.89 -15.83 -28.93
N GLU A 314 -19.10 -16.61 -27.87
CA GLU A 314 -20.19 -17.58 -27.72
C GLU A 314 -20.91 -17.35 -26.39
N ASN A 315 -22.23 -17.22 -26.42
CA ASN A 315 -23.10 -17.15 -25.24
C ASN A 315 -22.75 -16.01 -24.24
N VAL A 316 -22.21 -14.90 -24.74
CA VAL A 316 -21.83 -13.76 -23.92
C VAL A 316 -23.10 -13.05 -23.40
N LEU A 317 -23.17 -12.82 -22.10
CA LEU A 317 -24.25 -12.08 -21.43
C LEU A 317 -23.80 -10.64 -21.12
N LEU A 318 -24.56 -9.66 -21.61
CA LEU A 318 -24.26 -8.24 -21.46
C LEU A 318 -25.40 -7.56 -20.70
N GLU A 319 -25.10 -7.04 -19.51
CA GLU A 319 -26.05 -6.34 -18.64
C GLU A 319 -25.34 -5.31 -17.77
N ASN A 320 -26.07 -4.35 -17.20
CA ASN A 320 -25.56 -3.36 -16.24
C ASN A 320 -24.31 -2.58 -16.71
N GLY A 321 -24.24 -2.23 -17.99
CA GLY A 321 -23.08 -1.55 -18.58
C GLY A 321 -22.00 -2.50 -19.11
N GLY A 322 -22.29 -3.80 -19.16
CA GLY A 322 -21.53 -4.77 -19.94
C GLY A 322 -21.53 -4.40 -21.43
N HIS A 323 -20.40 -4.66 -22.09
CA HIS A 323 -20.16 -4.26 -23.46
C HIS A 323 -19.37 -5.31 -24.24
N LEU A 324 -19.76 -5.54 -25.50
CA LEU A 324 -18.99 -6.36 -26.45
C LEU A 324 -18.78 -5.62 -27.76
N ASP A 325 -17.51 -5.37 -28.09
CA ASP A 325 -17.10 -4.96 -29.44
C ASP A 325 -16.73 -6.18 -30.29
N ILE A 326 -17.50 -6.48 -31.33
CA ILE A 326 -17.06 -7.43 -32.37
C ILE A 326 -16.26 -6.70 -33.43
N ASN A 327 -14.98 -7.03 -33.51
CA ASN A 327 -14.04 -6.41 -34.46
C ASN A 327 -14.21 -6.99 -35.87
N ALA A 328 -13.61 -6.30 -36.84
CA ALA A 328 -13.57 -6.79 -38.22
C ALA A 328 -13.08 -8.23 -38.28
N TYR A 329 -13.81 -9.09 -39.01
CA TYR A 329 -13.56 -10.52 -39.14
C TYR A 329 -13.78 -11.36 -37.88
N GLY A 330 -14.23 -10.75 -36.77
CA GLY A 330 -14.73 -11.46 -35.60
C GLY A 330 -16.20 -11.88 -35.77
N SER A 331 -16.63 -12.82 -34.92
CA SER A 331 -18.03 -13.21 -34.84
C SER A 331 -18.53 -13.34 -33.41
N ALA A 332 -19.81 -13.08 -33.17
CA ALA A 332 -20.48 -13.47 -31.94
C ALA A 332 -21.72 -14.31 -32.24
N ASN A 333 -21.91 -15.39 -31.49
CA ASN A 333 -23.07 -16.26 -31.59
C ASN A 333 -23.78 -16.32 -30.24
N LYS A 334 -25.11 -16.23 -30.27
CA LYS A 334 -25.98 -16.35 -29.08
C LYS A 334 -25.66 -15.33 -27.98
N THR A 335 -25.23 -14.12 -28.36
CA THR A 335 -25.08 -13.03 -27.40
C THR A 335 -26.45 -12.64 -26.84
N ILE A 336 -26.52 -12.40 -25.54
CA ILE A 336 -27.74 -11.98 -24.85
C ILE A 336 -27.47 -10.58 -24.29
N ILE A 337 -28.28 -9.61 -24.70
CA ILE A 337 -28.16 -8.22 -24.29
C ILE A 337 -29.39 -7.86 -23.46
N LYS A 338 -29.20 -7.58 -22.18
CA LYS A 338 -30.24 -7.16 -21.24
C LYS A 338 -30.10 -5.66 -20.92
N ASP A 339 -30.81 -5.18 -19.90
CA ASP A 339 -30.83 -3.76 -19.51
C ASP A 339 -29.42 -3.18 -19.38
N LYS A 340 -29.18 -2.07 -20.10
CA LYS A 340 -27.90 -1.34 -20.17
C LYS A 340 -26.72 -2.15 -20.72
N GLY A 341 -26.95 -3.37 -21.18
CA GLY A 341 -25.99 -4.12 -21.99
C GLY A 341 -25.90 -3.50 -23.38
N THR A 342 -24.69 -3.52 -23.95
CA THR A 342 -24.45 -2.92 -25.26
C THR A 342 -23.55 -3.80 -26.12
N MET A 343 -23.80 -3.85 -27.42
CA MET A 343 -22.99 -4.64 -28.35
C MET A 343 -22.75 -3.83 -29.63
N SER A 344 -21.49 -3.73 -30.06
CA SER A 344 -21.13 -3.11 -31.34
C SER A 344 -20.72 -4.18 -32.34
N VAL A 345 -21.38 -4.22 -33.50
CA VAL A 345 -20.98 -5.07 -34.63
C VAL A 345 -20.29 -4.21 -35.68
N LEU A 346 -18.96 -4.19 -35.66
CA LEU A 346 -18.18 -3.33 -36.56
C LEU A 346 -18.22 -3.81 -38.02
N THR A 347 -17.78 -2.97 -38.95
CA THR A 347 -17.68 -3.32 -40.37
C THR A 347 -16.93 -4.63 -40.58
N ASN A 348 -17.46 -5.52 -41.42
CA ASN A 348 -16.94 -6.88 -41.68
C ASN A 348 -16.99 -7.84 -40.47
N ALA A 349 -17.66 -7.48 -39.38
CA ALA A 349 -17.95 -8.39 -38.27
C ALA A 349 -19.31 -9.10 -38.48
N LYS A 350 -19.51 -10.23 -37.80
CA LYS A 350 -20.76 -11.00 -37.83
C LYS A 350 -21.35 -11.19 -36.43
N ALA A 351 -22.63 -10.94 -36.26
CA ALA A 351 -23.39 -11.40 -35.11
C ALA A 351 -24.49 -12.38 -35.57
N ASP A 352 -24.68 -13.49 -34.88
CA ASP A 352 -25.73 -14.45 -35.17
C ASP A 352 -26.49 -14.87 -33.91
N ALA A 353 -27.81 -15.03 -34.05
CA ALA A 353 -28.69 -15.49 -32.99
C ALA A 353 -28.62 -14.62 -31.71
N THR A 354 -28.38 -13.31 -31.87
CA THR A 354 -28.41 -12.36 -30.75
C THR A 354 -29.82 -12.22 -30.20
N ARG A 355 -29.98 -12.29 -28.88
CA ARG A 355 -31.23 -11.94 -28.17
C ARG A 355 -31.06 -10.58 -27.51
N ILE A 356 -31.90 -9.62 -27.86
CA ILE A 356 -31.92 -8.27 -27.29
C ILE A 356 -33.19 -8.11 -26.46
N ASP A 357 -33.05 -8.19 -25.15
CA ASP A 357 -34.14 -8.00 -24.19
C ASP A 357 -34.28 -6.52 -23.81
N ASN A 358 -35.28 -6.20 -22.98
CA ASN A 358 -35.59 -4.81 -22.57
C ASN A 358 -34.37 -4.02 -22.11
N GLY A 359 -34.14 -2.86 -22.72
CA GLY A 359 -33.05 -1.93 -22.37
C GLY A 359 -31.67 -2.31 -22.92
N GLY A 360 -31.55 -3.45 -23.63
CA GLY A 360 -30.35 -3.81 -24.38
C GLY A 360 -30.23 -3.05 -25.70
N VAL A 361 -29.00 -2.79 -26.13
CA VAL A 361 -28.72 -2.05 -27.37
C VAL A 361 -27.70 -2.80 -28.24
N MET A 362 -27.97 -2.90 -29.53
CA MET A 362 -27.04 -3.44 -30.53
C MET A 362 -26.82 -2.46 -31.69
N ASP A 363 -25.62 -1.92 -31.80
CA ASP A 363 -25.23 -1.05 -32.91
C ASP A 363 -24.61 -1.86 -34.05
N VAL A 364 -25.18 -1.77 -35.26
CA VAL A 364 -24.80 -2.64 -36.39
C VAL A 364 -24.24 -1.85 -37.58
N ALA A 365 -22.92 -1.98 -37.80
CA ALA A 365 -22.23 -1.58 -39.02
C ALA A 365 -21.81 -2.78 -39.89
N GLY A 366 -21.67 -3.97 -39.30
CA GLY A 366 -21.39 -5.24 -39.96
C GLY A 366 -22.65 -6.00 -40.37
N ASN A 367 -22.65 -7.33 -40.17
CA ASN A 367 -23.79 -8.19 -40.48
C ASN A 367 -24.36 -8.81 -39.20
N ALA A 368 -25.67 -8.62 -38.97
CA ALA A 368 -26.41 -9.27 -37.89
C ALA A 368 -27.50 -10.17 -38.49
N THR A 369 -27.46 -11.46 -38.16
CA THR A 369 -28.45 -12.46 -38.61
C THR A 369 -29.17 -13.10 -37.44
N ASN A 370 -30.41 -13.54 -37.66
CA ASN A 370 -31.21 -14.26 -36.67
C ASN A 370 -31.38 -13.52 -35.33
N THR A 371 -31.32 -12.18 -35.34
CA THR A 371 -31.54 -11.36 -34.14
C THR A 371 -32.99 -11.43 -33.69
N ILE A 372 -33.19 -11.66 -32.39
CA ILE A 372 -34.50 -11.64 -31.72
C ILE A 372 -34.55 -10.41 -30.83
N ILE A 373 -35.52 -9.52 -31.06
CA ILE A 373 -35.71 -8.28 -30.28
C ILE A 373 -36.95 -8.41 -29.40
N ASN A 374 -36.75 -8.52 -28.09
CA ASN A 374 -37.77 -8.62 -27.06
C ASN A 374 -37.87 -7.33 -26.22
N GLY A 375 -37.66 -6.17 -26.85
CA GLY A 375 -37.85 -4.84 -26.25
C GLY A 375 -36.58 -4.01 -26.01
N GLY A 376 -35.46 -4.42 -26.59
CA GLY A 376 -34.29 -3.54 -26.81
C GLY A 376 -34.31 -2.84 -28.16
N THR A 377 -33.17 -2.25 -28.54
CA THR A 377 -32.99 -1.51 -29.81
C THR A 377 -31.80 -1.98 -30.63
#